data_AF-A0A167P6F7-F1
#
_entry.id   AF-A0A167P6F7-F1
#
_cell.length_a   1.000
_cell.length_b   1.000
_cell.length_c   1.000
_cell.angle_alpha   90.00
_cell.angle_beta   90.00
_cell.angle_gamma   90.00
#
_symmetry.space_group_name_H-M   'P 1'
#
loop_
_entity.id
_entity.type
_entity.pdbx_description
1 polymer ?
#
loop_
_entity_poly.entity_id
_entity_poly.type
_entity_poly.pdbx_seq_one_letter_code
_entity_poly.pdbx_strand_id
1 'polypeptide(L)'
;MTTTPPPSPVSSPSPPVPSPSSAPPSLVNWLPRSSDLIRLTGKHPLNAEAHLSHLFEAGLITPNELHYVRNHGAVPRILWEFHELEIECGGHAVSLSMDDLTQKYETINIPVLLACDGNRRKELNMIRKSKGFNWGAGAASCAYWKGPLLRDVLLSSGVLAGLPPLPAAAPPPNGDDRRRYWVNFASADAPSEGTYETCIPFEYAKDPTNDVLLAYQMNDLFLPPDHGYPVRLVIPGHVGGRSVKWLKKIWISDRENSSHYHIWDNRVLPGFVTDMDSKIAQAMFAHPDTACNEQNLNSVIVKPAHGERIHFGEARKGRSYRIEGYAYNSCTNLRHFLTPIYTS
;
A
#
# COMPACT_ATOMS: atom_id res chain seq x y z
N MET A 1 2.56 -69.52 -16.84
CA MET A 1 1.76 -68.33 -17.24
C MET A 1 2.06 -67.24 -16.22
N THR A 2 2.99 -66.35 -16.55
CA THR A 2 3.47 -65.24 -15.70
C THR A 2 2.56 -64.04 -15.88
N THR A 3 1.88 -63.63 -14.81
CA THR A 3 0.98 -62.46 -14.79
C THR A 3 1.78 -61.19 -14.49
N THR A 4 1.81 -60.27 -15.45
CA THR A 4 2.37 -58.92 -15.31
C THR A 4 1.44 -58.01 -14.49
N PRO A 5 1.96 -57.15 -13.59
CA PRO A 5 1.14 -56.19 -12.86
C PRO A 5 0.73 -54.99 -13.75
N PRO A 6 -0.38 -54.31 -13.43
CA PRO A 6 -0.88 -53.19 -14.22
C PRO A 6 0.02 -51.94 -14.05
N PRO A 7 0.11 -51.07 -15.07
CA PRO A 7 0.92 -49.86 -15.00
C PRO A 7 0.30 -48.84 -14.03
N SER A 8 1.18 -48.13 -13.30
CA SER A 8 0.81 -47.02 -12.41
C SER A 8 0.19 -45.86 -13.19
N PRO A 9 -0.75 -45.08 -12.58
CA PRO A 9 -1.35 -43.95 -13.26
C PRO A 9 -0.31 -42.87 -13.52
N VAL A 10 -0.23 -42.44 -14.77
CA VAL A 10 0.59 -41.31 -15.21
C VAL A 10 0.00 -40.04 -14.59
N SER A 11 0.78 -39.36 -13.74
CA SER A 11 0.41 -38.03 -13.24
C SER A 11 0.39 -37.06 -14.42
N SER A 12 -0.79 -36.55 -14.75
CA SER A 12 -0.92 -35.44 -15.69
C SER A 12 -0.19 -34.21 -15.13
N PRO A 13 0.67 -33.55 -15.91
CA PRO A 13 1.30 -32.31 -15.46
C PRO A 13 0.21 -31.25 -15.24
N SER A 14 0.25 -30.58 -14.09
CA SER A 14 -0.57 -29.41 -13.81
C SER A 14 -0.41 -28.39 -14.93
N PRO A 15 -1.49 -27.70 -15.36
CA PRO A 15 -1.38 -26.71 -16.42
C PRO A 15 -0.39 -25.62 -15.99
N PRO A 16 0.45 -25.13 -16.92
CA PRO A 16 1.42 -24.10 -16.61
C PRO A 16 0.70 -22.84 -16.11
N VAL A 17 1.20 -22.28 -15.00
CA VAL A 17 0.79 -20.97 -14.52
C VAL A 17 1.01 -19.96 -15.65
N PRO A 18 -0.01 -19.18 -16.06
CA PRO A 18 0.14 -18.24 -17.15
C PRO A 18 1.22 -17.20 -16.82
N SER A 19 2.15 -17.01 -17.75
CA SER A 19 3.14 -15.94 -17.70
C SER A 19 2.45 -14.57 -17.56
N PRO A 20 3.07 -13.56 -16.88
CA PRO A 20 2.48 -12.24 -16.62
C PRO A 20 2.14 -11.41 -17.88
N SER A 21 2.35 -11.96 -19.09
CA SER A 21 2.09 -11.35 -20.39
C SER A 21 0.71 -11.68 -20.99
N SER A 22 -0.12 -12.53 -20.37
CA SER A 22 -1.35 -13.04 -21.00
C SER A 22 -2.65 -12.34 -20.60
N ALA A 23 -2.60 -11.18 -19.92
CA ALA A 23 -3.82 -10.43 -19.62
C ALA A 23 -4.51 -9.96 -20.92
N PRO A 24 -5.80 -10.26 -21.16
CA PRO A 24 -6.50 -9.80 -22.35
C PRO A 24 -6.44 -8.26 -22.48
N PRO A 25 -6.33 -7.71 -23.70
CA PRO A 25 -6.18 -6.26 -23.94
C PRO A 25 -7.25 -5.40 -23.24
N SER A 26 -8.45 -5.95 -23.05
CA SER A 26 -9.59 -5.30 -22.40
C SER A 26 -9.36 -5.02 -20.91
N LEU A 27 -8.58 -5.82 -20.18
CA LEU A 27 -8.27 -5.57 -18.77
C LEU A 27 -7.26 -4.44 -18.55
N VAL A 28 -6.47 -4.11 -19.58
CA VAL A 28 -5.34 -3.16 -19.46
C VAL A 28 -5.68 -1.76 -19.99
N ASN A 29 -6.56 -1.64 -20.99
CA ASN A 29 -6.75 -0.40 -21.77
C ASN A 29 -8.05 0.38 -21.48
N TRP A 30 -8.84 -0.02 -20.48
CA TRP A 30 -10.13 0.63 -20.22
C TRP A 30 -10.02 1.94 -19.45
N LEU A 31 -8.89 2.17 -18.80
CA LEU A 31 -8.63 3.34 -17.98
C LEU A 31 -7.59 4.24 -18.67
N PRO A 32 -7.95 5.47 -19.09
CA PRO A 32 -6.96 6.43 -19.56
C PRO A 32 -6.02 6.79 -18.40
N ARG A 33 -4.72 6.88 -18.71
CA ARG A 33 -3.67 7.16 -17.73
C ARG A 33 -2.83 8.33 -18.22
N SER A 34 -2.35 9.14 -17.28
CA SER A 34 -1.50 10.28 -17.59
C SER A 34 -0.23 9.86 -18.32
N SER A 35 0.13 10.62 -19.35
CA SER A 35 1.42 10.48 -20.03
C SER A 35 2.59 11.00 -19.19
N ASP A 36 2.31 11.77 -18.13
CA ASP A 36 3.32 12.40 -17.27
C ASP A 36 3.86 11.46 -16.18
N LEU A 37 3.30 10.25 -16.08
CA LEU A 37 3.80 9.20 -15.19
C LEU A 37 4.87 8.34 -15.88
N ILE A 38 6.00 8.20 -15.22
CA ILE A 38 7.08 7.28 -15.59
C ILE A 38 6.63 5.86 -15.24
N ARG A 39 6.30 5.08 -16.27
CA ARG A 39 5.91 3.69 -16.11
C ARG A 39 7.13 2.80 -15.82
N LEU A 40 7.06 2.03 -14.74
CA LEU A 40 8.13 1.14 -14.27
C LEU A 40 7.93 -0.34 -14.65
N THR A 41 6.77 -0.67 -15.20
CA THR A 41 6.41 -2.01 -15.66
C THR A 41 6.22 -2.07 -17.17
N GLY A 42 6.23 -3.30 -17.71
CA GLY A 42 5.63 -3.58 -19.01
C GLY A 42 4.11 -3.35 -19.00
N LYS A 43 3.35 -4.04 -19.86
CA LYS A 43 1.91 -3.77 -20.05
C LYS A 43 1.02 -3.97 -18.81
N HIS A 44 1.40 -4.85 -17.88
CA HIS A 44 0.57 -5.19 -16.72
C HIS A 44 1.42 -5.79 -15.59
N PRO A 45 1.09 -5.53 -14.30
CA PRO A 45 0.17 -4.50 -13.80
C PRO A 45 0.79 -3.09 -13.95
N LEU A 46 -0.01 -2.03 -13.76
CA LEU A 46 0.54 -0.66 -13.78
C LEU A 46 1.29 -0.37 -12.48
N ASN A 47 2.57 -0.01 -12.61
CA ASN A 47 3.31 0.68 -11.56
C ASN A 47 4.02 1.87 -12.18
N ALA A 48 3.73 3.07 -11.70
CA ALA A 48 4.24 4.31 -12.29
C ALA A 48 4.40 5.40 -11.21
N GLU A 49 5.42 6.24 -11.39
CA GLU A 49 5.73 7.38 -10.52
C GLU A 49 5.72 8.69 -11.32
N ALA A 50 5.49 9.82 -10.65
CA ALA A 50 5.64 11.12 -11.30
C ALA A 50 7.11 11.43 -11.58
N HIS A 51 7.35 12.24 -12.62
CA HIS A 51 8.64 12.90 -12.77
C HIS A 51 8.90 13.78 -11.53
N LEU A 52 10.08 13.66 -10.93
CA LEU A 52 10.38 14.27 -9.64
C LEU A 52 10.20 15.79 -9.64
N SER A 53 10.59 16.47 -10.73
CA SER A 53 10.39 17.92 -10.87
C SER A 53 8.91 18.29 -10.94
N HIS A 54 8.09 17.54 -11.69
CA HIS A 54 6.65 17.81 -11.82
C HIS A 54 5.92 17.55 -10.49
N LEU A 55 6.31 16.48 -9.78
CA LEU A 55 5.80 16.18 -8.44
C LEU A 55 6.06 17.33 -7.46
N PHE A 56 7.26 17.92 -7.51
CA PHE A 56 7.63 19.02 -6.62
C PHE A 56 6.98 20.35 -7.03
N GLU A 57 6.88 20.63 -8.33
CA GLU A 57 6.23 21.82 -8.87
C GLU A 57 4.72 21.84 -8.61
N ALA A 58 4.08 20.68 -8.51
CA ALA A 58 2.69 20.53 -8.08
C ALA A 58 2.43 21.05 -6.65
N GLY A 59 3.47 21.19 -5.82
CA GLY A 59 3.36 21.67 -4.45
C GLY A 59 2.93 20.59 -3.46
N LEU A 60 2.29 21.01 -2.36
CA LEU A 60 1.97 20.11 -1.24
C LEU A 60 0.91 19.05 -1.59
N ILE A 61 -0.03 19.39 -2.47
CA ILE A 61 -1.12 18.51 -2.88
C ILE A 61 -0.87 18.10 -4.33
N THR A 62 -0.59 16.82 -4.52
CA THR A 62 -0.32 16.21 -5.81
C THR A 62 -1.63 16.07 -6.60
N PRO A 63 -1.74 16.61 -7.82
CA PRO A 63 -2.86 16.36 -8.72
C PRO A 63 -3.09 14.86 -8.94
N ASN A 64 -4.35 14.47 -9.14
CA ASN A 64 -4.72 13.06 -9.28
C ASN A 64 -3.98 12.39 -10.44
N GLU A 65 -3.73 13.08 -11.55
CA GLU A 65 -2.98 12.56 -12.70
C GLU A 65 -1.48 12.35 -12.44
N LEU A 66 -0.91 12.97 -11.40
CA LEU A 66 0.49 12.83 -10.99
C LEU A 66 0.67 11.94 -9.76
N HIS A 67 -0.42 11.53 -9.10
CA HIS A 67 -0.31 10.67 -7.94
C HIS A 67 0.23 9.30 -8.34
N TYR A 68 1.30 8.83 -7.67
CA TYR A 68 1.93 7.56 -8.04
C TYR A 68 0.91 6.41 -7.99
N VAL A 69 1.06 5.44 -8.90
CA VAL A 69 0.19 4.27 -9.01
C VAL A 69 1.00 3.02 -8.75
N ARG A 70 0.60 2.23 -7.74
CA ARG A 70 1.11 0.89 -7.48
C ARG A 70 -0.06 -0.10 -7.51
N ASN A 71 -0.06 -1.00 -8.48
CA ASN A 71 -1.04 -2.09 -8.58
C ASN A 71 -0.32 -3.45 -8.59
N HIS A 72 -0.81 -4.39 -7.80
CA HIS A 72 -0.38 -5.80 -7.85
C HIS A 72 -1.07 -6.59 -8.96
N GLY A 73 -2.26 -6.15 -9.39
CA GLY A 73 -3.06 -6.81 -10.43
C GLY A 73 -3.79 -5.84 -11.34
N ALA A 74 -4.88 -6.32 -11.95
CA ALA A 74 -5.76 -5.51 -12.78
C ALA A 74 -6.58 -4.56 -11.92
N VAL A 75 -6.87 -3.36 -12.46
CA VAL A 75 -7.83 -2.46 -11.84
C VAL A 75 -9.23 -3.05 -12.03
N PRO A 76 -9.97 -3.35 -10.95
CA PRO A 76 -11.35 -3.80 -11.05
C PRO A 76 -12.24 -2.73 -11.69
N ARG A 77 -13.20 -3.15 -12.50
CA ARG A 77 -14.26 -2.27 -13.03
C ARG A 77 -15.46 -2.37 -12.10
N ILE A 78 -15.58 -1.40 -11.20
CA ILE A 78 -16.64 -1.35 -10.20
C ILE A 78 -17.54 -0.16 -10.50
N LEU A 79 -18.85 -0.34 -10.34
CA LEU A 79 -19.84 0.74 -10.40
C LEU A 79 -20.28 1.09 -8.98
N TRP A 80 -20.56 2.37 -8.72
CA TRP A 80 -20.91 2.88 -7.40
C TRP A 80 -22.12 2.16 -6.82
N GLU A 81 -23.14 2.01 -7.66
CA GLU A 81 -24.48 1.52 -7.33
C GLU A 81 -24.50 0.01 -7.00
N PHE A 82 -23.48 -0.73 -7.42
CA PHE A 82 -23.38 -2.18 -7.19
C PHE A 82 -22.26 -2.56 -6.22
N HIS A 83 -21.50 -1.58 -5.74
CA HIS A 83 -20.47 -1.86 -4.77
C HIS A 83 -21.06 -1.89 -3.36
N GLU A 84 -20.80 -3.01 -2.70
CA GLU A 84 -21.11 -3.19 -1.29
C GLU A 84 -19.84 -3.55 -0.52
N LEU A 85 -19.62 -2.85 0.59
CA LEU A 85 -18.59 -3.11 1.57
C LEU A 85 -19.15 -4.02 2.66
N GLU A 86 -18.62 -5.24 2.74
CA GLU A 86 -18.98 -6.21 3.78
C GLU A 86 -18.14 -5.94 5.04
N ILE A 87 -18.79 -5.91 6.21
CA ILE A 87 -18.12 -5.79 7.50
C ILE A 87 -18.59 -6.94 8.40
N GLU A 88 -17.66 -7.74 8.91
CA GLU A 88 -17.95 -8.96 9.67
C GLU A 88 -17.18 -9.03 10.99
N CYS A 89 -17.83 -9.55 12.03
CA CYS A 89 -17.17 -9.97 13.27
C CYS A 89 -17.95 -11.11 13.93
N GLY A 90 -17.29 -12.27 14.10
CA GLY A 90 -17.83 -13.42 14.83
C GLY A 90 -19.25 -13.86 14.43
N GLY A 91 -19.52 -13.92 13.12
CA GLY A 91 -20.82 -14.33 12.58
C GLY A 91 -21.87 -13.22 12.48
N HIS A 92 -21.57 -12.02 12.98
CA HIS A 92 -22.35 -10.82 12.70
C HIS A 92 -21.78 -10.14 11.45
N ALA A 93 -22.62 -9.83 10.48
CA ALA A 93 -22.23 -9.16 9.26
C ALA A 93 -23.20 -8.04 8.90
N VAL A 94 -22.68 -6.96 8.34
CA VAL A 94 -23.43 -5.92 7.66
C VAL A 94 -22.85 -5.68 6.28
N SER A 95 -23.70 -5.39 5.31
CA SER A 95 -23.31 -4.92 3.98
C SER A 95 -23.68 -3.45 3.86
N LEU A 96 -22.71 -2.60 3.53
CA LEU A 96 -22.92 -1.17 3.34
C LEU A 96 -22.76 -0.83 1.86
N SER A 97 -23.79 -0.25 1.25
CA SER A 97 -23.66 0.37 -0.06
C SER A 97 -22.77 1.62 0.00
N MET A 98 -22.37 2.14 -1.17
CA MET A 98 -21.68 3.42 -1.22
C MET A 98 -22.57 4.59 -0.73
N ASP A 99 -23.88 4.54 -0.97
CA ASP A 99 -24.82 5.54 -0.45
C ASP A 99 -24.92 5.47 1.07
N ASP A 100 -24.87 4.27 1.67
CA ASP A 100 -24.81 4.12 3.12
C ASP A 100 -23.55 4.79 3.70
N LEU A 101 -22.39 4.58 3.09
CA LEU A 101 -21.13 5.17 3.53
C LEU A 101 -21.14 6.70 3.47
N THR A 102 -21.84 7.29 2.50
CA THR A 102 -21.90 8.75 2.33
C THR A 102 -22.99 9.42 3.16
N GLN A 103 -24.09 8.72 3.47
CA GLN A 103 -25.27 9.30 4.13
C GLN A 103 -25.37 8.98 5.62
N LYS A 104 -24.89 7.82 6.06
CA LYS A 104 -25.04 7.38 7.46
C LYS A 104 -23.93 7.85 8.40
N TYR A 105 -22.85 8.39 7.85
CA TYR A 105 -21.64 8.69 8.62
C TYR A 105 -21.18 10.13 8.40
N GLU A 106 -20.67 10.74 9.46
CA GLU A 106 -19.92 11.98 9.34
C GLU A 106 -18.58 11.70 8.63
N THR A 107 -18.13 12.64 7.82
CA THR A 107 -16.90 12.49 7.03
C THR A 107 -15.91 13.59 7.33
N ILE A 108 -14.64 13.22 7.33
CA ILE A 108 -13.53 14.16 7.40
C ILE A 108 -12.89 14.29 6.02
N ASN A 109 -12.15 15.38 5.81
CA ASN A 109 -11.35 15.59 4.61
C ASN A 109 -9.95 16.07 5.03
N ILE A 110 -8.95 15.19 4.98
CA ILE A 110 -7.61 15.48 5.49
C ILE A 110 -6.52 15.22 4.45
N PRO A 111 -5.44 16.02 4.43
CA PRO A 111 -4.32 15.78 3.56
C PRO A 111 -3.46 14.64 4.11
N VAL A 112 -3.24 13.59 3.32
CA VAL A 112 -2.39 12.45 3.68
C VAL A 112 -1.39 12.16 2.58
N LEU A 113 -0.11 12.09 2.96
CA LEU A 113 0.96 11.61 2.10
C LEU A 113 1.03 10.09 2.15
N LEU A 114 0.83 9.46 1.00
CA LEU A 114 1.11 8.05 0.80
C LEU A 114 2.49 7.88 0.16
N ALA A 115 3.31 6.99 0.72
CA ALA A 115 4.59 6.60 0.14
C ALA A 115 4.66 5.08 -0.02
N CYS A 116 5.23 4.62 -1.12
CA CYS A 116 5.47 3.20 -1.36
C CYS A 116 6.68 2.70 -0.56
N ASP A 117 6.62 1.49 0.00
CA ASP A 117 7.79 0.80 0.57
C ASP A 117 8.92 0.58 -0.45
N GLY A 118 8.56 0.57 -1.73
CA GLY A 118 9.51 0.50 -2.83
C GLY A 118 10.17 1.83 -3.19
N ASN A 119 9.77 2.97 -2.60
CA ASN A 119 10.32 4.27 -2.97
C ASN A 119 11.86 4.26 -2.84
N ARG A 120 12.55 4.80 -3.84
CA ARG A 120 14.03 4.81 -3.97
C ARG A 120 14.70 3.44 -4.12
N ARG A 121 13.96 2.36 -4.39
CA ARG A 121 14.53 1.01 -4.59
C ARG A 121 15.57 0.96 -5.71
N LYS A 122 15.47 1.83 -6.72
CA LYS A 122 16.48 1.91 -7.79
C LYS A 122 17.88 2.20 -7.25
N GLU A 123 18.01 3.01 -6.19
CA GLU A 123 19.32 3.31 -5.57
C GLU A 123 19.95 2.04 -4.97
N LEU A 124 19.16 1.22 -4.27
CA LEU A 124 19.62 -0.06 -3.74
C LEU A 124 19.98 -1.04 -4.86
N ASN A 125 19.20 -1.07 -5.94
CA ASN A 125 19.46 -1.93 -7.11
C ASN A 125 20.74 -1.57 -7.88
N MET A 126 21.26 -0.34 -7.72
CA MET A 126 22.58 0.03 -8.23
C MET A 126 23.73 -0.58 -7.42
N ILE A 127 23.50 -0.92 -6.14
CA ILE A 127 24.48 -1.59 -5.27
C ILE A 127 24.36 -3.11 -5.42
N ARG A 128 23.14 -3.63 -5.24
CA ARG A 128 22.84 -5.06 -5.36
C ARG A 128 21.43 -5.24 -5.92
N LYS A 129 21.33 -5.91 -7.07
CA LYS A 129 20.04 -6.18 -7.72
C LYS A 129 19.13 -7.02 -6.82
N SER A 130 17.90 -6.53 -6.62
CA SER A 130 16.80 -7.20 -5.93
C SER A 130 15.63 -7.47 -6.89
N LYS A 131 14.65 -8.26 -6.45
CA LYS A 131 13.38 -8.42 -7.16
C LYS A 131 12.49 -7.20 -6.86
N GLY A 132 11.87 -6.62 -7.89
CA GLY A 132 10.92 -5.50 -7.76
C GLY A 132 11.21 -4.32 -8.67
N PHE A 133 10.27 -3.37 -8.73
CA PHE A 133 10.36 -2.24 -9.66
C PHE A 133 11.45 -1.25 -9.26
N ASN A 134 12.12 -0.67 -10.25
CA ASN A 134 13.15 0.36 -10.07
C ASN A 134 12.52 1.73 -9.83
N TRP A 135 11.76 1.87 -8.73
CA TRP A 135 11.27 3.17 -8.28
C TRP A 135 12.43 4.12 -8.08
N GLY A 136 12.35 5.30 -8.70
CA GLY A 136 13.11 6.46 -8.32
C GLY A 136 12.56 7.04 -7.01
N ALA A 137 12.63 8.36 -6.90
CA ALA A 137 12.13 9.08 -5.73
C ALA A 137 10.73 9.67 -5.97
N GLY A 138 9.97 9.20 -6.96
CA GLY A 138 8.64 9.74 -7.27
C GLY A 138 7.48 8.93 -6.66
N ALA A 139 7.77 7.87 -5.90
CA ALA A 139 6.77 6.98 -5.31
C ALA A 139 6.18 7.50 -3.99
N ALA A 140 5.93 8.81 -3.93
CA ALA A 140 5.33 9.50 -2.81
C ALA A 140 4.40 10.60 -3.36
N SER A 141 3.19 10.70 -2.83
CA SER A 141 2.20 11.70 -3.26
C SER A 141 1.26 12.03 -2.12
N CYS A 142 0.82 13.29 -2.06
CA CYS A 142 -0.05 13.79 -1.02
C CYS A 142 -1.35 14.26 -1.63
N ALA A 143 -2.48 13.86 -1.07
CA ALA A 143 -3.80 14.26 -1.54
C ALA A 143 -4.73 14.49 -0.35
N TYR A 144 -5.78 15.25 -0.58
CA TYR A 144 -6.92 15.30 0.33
C TYR A 144 -7.73 14.02 0.17
N TRP A 145 -7.99 13.32 1.27
CA TRP A 145 -8.80 12.10 1.29
C TRP A 145 -10.04 12.35 2.13
N LYS A 146 -11.21 12.03 1.56
CA LYS A 146 -12.48 12.24 2.22
C LYS A 146 -13.31 10.97 2.30
N GLY A 147 -13.83 10.72 3.50
CA GLY A 147 -14.69 9.60 3.85
C GLY A 147 -14.89 9.51 5.38
N PRO A 148 -15.70 8.55 5.85
CA PRO A 148 -15.90 8.34 7.28
C PRO A 148 -14.67 7.69 7.93
N LEU A 149 -14.53 7.91 9.23
CA LEU A 149 -13.56 7.21 10.06
C LEU A 149 -13.94 5.72 10.17
N LEU A 150 -12.99 4.83 9.93
CA LEU A 150 -13.17 3.38 10.10
C LEU A 150 -13.67 3.05 11.52
N ARG A 151 -13.15 3.75 12.53
CA ARG A 151 -13.58 3.66 13.91
C ARG A 151 -15.09 3.78 14.05
N ASP A 152 -15.68 4.83 13.50
CA ASP A 152 -17.09 5.15 13.70
C ASP A 152 -17.97 4.14 12.95
N VAL A 153 -17.54 3.72 11.76
CA VAL A 153 -18.18 2.63 11.00
C VAL A 153 -18.18 1.33 11.80
N LEU A 154 -17.05 0.93 12.38
CA LEU A 154 -16.97 -0.29 13.20
C LEU A 154 -17.88 -0.20 14.42
N LEU A 155 -17.85 0.92 15.14
CA LEU A 155 -18.64 1.11 16.37
C LEU A 155 -20.15 1.14 16.12
N SER A 156 -20.61 1.75 15.02
CA SER A 156 -22.05 1.87 14.75
C SER A 156 -22.62 0.73 13.92
N SER A 157 -21.79 -0.07 13.25
CA SER A 157 -22.23 -1.21 12.42
C SER A 157 -22.95 -2.31 13.21
N GLY A 158 -22.80 -2.35 14.54
CA GLY A 158 -23.34 -3.40 15.41
C GLY A 158 -22.59 -4.73 15.34
N VAL A 159 -21.62 -4.90 14.42
CA VAL A 159 -20.89 -6.17 14.24
C VAL A 159 -20.05 -6.53 15.47
N LEU A 160 -19.61 -5.53 16.24
CA LEU A 160 -18.81 -5.74 17.46
C LEU A 160 -19.56 -6.52 18.55
N ALA A 161 -20.88 -6.68 18.44
CA ALA A 161 -21.63 -7.61 19.29
C ALA A 161 -21.17 -9.08 19.11
N GLY A 162 -20.62 -9.41 17.95
CA GLY A 162 -20.04 -10.72 17.64
C GLY A 162 -18.59 -10.89 18.07
N LEU A 163 -17.96 -9.88 18.69
CA LEU A 163 -16.55 -9.96 19.07
C LEU A 163 -16.35 -11.09 20.09
N PRO A 164 -15.68 -12.22 19.71
CA PRO A 164 -15.55 -13.37 20.60
C PRO A 164 -14.59 -13.01 21.73
N PRO A 165 -14.75 -13.50 22.97
CA PRO A 165 -13.76 -13.31 24.02
C PRO A 165 -12.38 -13.77 23.54
N LEU A 166 -11.32 -13.01 23.84
CA LEU A 166 -9.96 -13.48 23.55
C LEU A 166 -9.75 -14.82 24.26
N PRO A 167 -9.36 -15.89 23.54
CA PRO A 167 -9.25 -17.21 24.14
C PRO A 167 -8.25 -17.19 25.31
N ALA A 168 -8.61 -17.90 26.39
CA ALA A 168 -7.74 -18.17 27.53
C ALA A 168 -6.65 -19.20 27.13
N ALA A 169 -5.69 -18.81 26.29
CA ALA A 169 -4.49 -19.59 26.02
C ALA A 169 -3.41 -19.36 27.10
N ALA A 170 -2.40 -20.23 27.18
CA ALA A 170 -1.17 -19.93 27.90
C ALA A 170 -0.37 -18.85 27.15
N PRO A 171 0.31 -17.91 27.84
CA PRO A 171 1.15 -16.93 27.17
C PRO A 171 2.22 -17.61 26.31
N PRO A 172 2.56 -17.06 25.14
CA PRO A 172 3.60 -17.64 24.29
C PRO A 172 4.94 -17.70 25.05
N PRO A 173 5.84 -18.66 24.72
CA PRO A 173 7.13 -18.85 25.41
C PRO A 173 8.02 -17.59 25.42
N ASN A 174 7.73 -16.65 24.52
CA ASN A 174 8.53 -15.47 24.24
C ASN A 174 8.12 -14.26 25.10
N GLY A 175 7.11 -14.41 25.98
CA GLY A 175 6.63 -13.34 26.87
C GLY A 175 5.85 -12.22 26.19
N ASP A 176 5.64 -12.29 24.87
CA ASP A 176 4.83 -11.32 24.12
C ASP A 176 3.34 -11.65 24.26
N ASP A 177 2.72 -11.20 25.36
CA ASP A 177 1.27 -11.34 25.59
C ASP A 177 0.45 -10.32 24.76
N ARG A 178 0.84 -10.10 23.50
CA ARG A 178 0.14 -9.18 22.58
C ARG A 178 -1.12 -9.80 21.99
N ARG A 179 -1.89 -10.54 22.79
CA ARG A 179 -3.23 -10.96 22.39
C ARG A 179 -4.03 -9.71 22.08
N ARG A 180 -4.45 -9.60 20.83
CA ARG A 180 -5.21 -8.46 20.33
C ARG A 180 -6.06 -8.96 19.18
N TYR A 181 -7.14 -8.23 18.95
CA TYR A 181 -7.86 -8.37 17.69
C TYR A 181 -7.14 -7.60 16.58
N TRP A 182 -7.42 -8.02 15.37
CA TRP A 182 -6.94 -7.45 14.12
C TRP A 182 -8.14 -7.05 13.28
N VAL A 183 -8.06 -5.89 12.65
CA VAL A 183 -8.98 -5.51 11.58
C VAL A 183 -8.31 -5.84 10.27
N ASN A 184 -8.89 -6.77 9.56
CA ASN A 184 -8.40 -7.23 8.27
C ASN A 184 -9.20 -6.58 7.15
N PHE A 185 -8.58 -6.47 5.99
CA PHE A 185 -9.10 -5.79 4.83
C PHE A 185 -8.82 -6.63 3.59
N ALA A 186 -9.83 -6.82 2.76
CA ALA A 186 -9.67 -7.44 1.45
C ALA A 186 -10.13 -6.51 0.34
N SER A 187 -9.34 -6.46 -0.72
CA SER A 187 -9.64 -5.78 -1.96
C SER A 187 -10.58 -6.59 -2.86
N ALA A 188 -11.24 -5.94 -3.82
CA ALA A 188 -11.99 -6.57 -4.90
C ALA A 188 -11.09 -7.00 -6.09
N ASP A 189 -9.78 -6.75 -6.03
CA ASP A 189 -8.83 -7.19 -7.05
C ASP A 189 -8.44 -8.67 -6.90
N ALA A 190 -7.83 -9.20 -7.96
CA ALA A 190 -7.38 -10.59 -8.03
C ALA A 190 -5.98 -10.66 -8.68
N PRO A 191 -4.93 -10.22 -7.97
CA PRO A 191 -3.56 -10.37 -8.44
C PRO A 191 -3.10 -11.84 -8.37
N SER A 192 -1.88 -12.12 -8.81
CA SER A 192 -1.41 -13.49 -9.08
C SER A 192 -1.33 -14.40 -7.85
N GLU A 193 -1.18 -13.84 -6.65
CA GLU A 193 -0.96 -14.60 -5.42
C GLU A 193 -2.21 -14.58 -4.50
N GLY A 194 -3.40 -14.45 -5.11
CA GLY A 194 -4.68 -14.34 -4.41
C GLY A 194 -5.12 -12.90 -4.21
N THR A 195 -6.23 -12.68 -3.49
CA THR A 195 -6.75 -11.33 -3.19
C THR A 195 -5.72 -10.48 -2.44
N TYR A 196 -5.63 -9.18 -2.73
CA TYR A 196 -4.80 -8.29 -1.93
C TYR A 196 -5.44 -8.06 -0.55
N GLU A 197 -4.80 -8.57 0.49
CA GLU A 197 -5.27 -8.47 1.86
C GLU A 197 -4.16 -8.05 2.83
N THR A 198 -4.55 -7.40 3.92
CA THR A 198 -3.67 -7.06 5.05
C THR A 198 -4.54 -6.74 6.26
N CYS A 199 -3.93 -6.52 7.42
CA CYS A 199 -4.62 -6.04 8.61
C CYS A 199 -3.84 -4.93 9.32
N ILE A 200 -4.52 -4.31 10.30
CA ILE A 200 -3.93 -3.47 11.34
C ILE A 200 -4.47 -3.92 12.72
N PRO A 201 -3.79 -3.59 13.83
CA PRO A 201 -4.31 -3.85 15.16
C PRO A 201 -5.68 -3.19 15.38
N PHE A 202 -6.61 -3.88 16.02
CA PHE A 202 -7.95 -3.36 16.30
C PHE A 202 -7.95 -2.10 17.16
N GLU A 203 -7.06 -2.00 18.14
CA GLU A 203 -6.91 -0.79 18.94
C GLU A 203 -6.40 0.39 18.11
N TYR A 204 -5.53 0.15 17.12
CA TYR A 204 -5.08 1.20 16.21
C TYR A 204 -6.24 1.72 15.35
N ALA A 205 -7.09 0.81 14.83
CA ALA A 205 -8.23 1.15 14.00
C ALA A 205 -9.32 1.95 14.75
N LYS A 206 -9.45 1.74 16.07
CA LYS A 206 -10.43 2.41 16.93
C LYS A 206 -9.91 3.69 17.60
N ASP A 207 -8.61 3.95 17.54
CA ASP A 207 -8.03 5.13 18.16
C ASP A 207 -8.46 6.38 17.35
N PRO A 208 -9.17 7.34 17.97
CA PRO A 208 -9.62 8.55 17.28
C PRO A 208 -8.46 9.47 16.87
N THR A 209 -7.23 9.24 17.31
CA THR A 209 -6.05 10.05 16.96
C THR A 209 -5.28 9.54 15.73
N ASN A 210 -5.65 8.36 15.21
CA ASN A 210 -4.97 7.74 14.06
C ASN A 210 -5.64 8.06 12.71
N ASP A 211 -6.84 8.67 12.72
CA ASP A 211 -7.56 9.12 11.52
C ASP A 211 -7.63 8.07 10.39
N VAL A 212 -7.86 6.79 10.74
CA VAL A 212 -8.04 5.73 9.74
C VAL A 212 -9.38 5.92 9.04
N LEU A 213 -9.37 6.05 7.71
CA LEU A 213 -10.55 6.46 6.95
C LEU A 213 -10.87 5.56 5.76
N LEU A 214 -12.17 5.42 5.50
CA LEU A 214 -12.73 4.76 4.32
C LEU A 214 -13.00 5.83 3.26
N ALA A 215 -11.96 6.21 2.52
CA ALA A 215 -12.06 7.28 1.55
C ALA A 215 -12.83 6.86 0.31
N TYR A 216 -13.73 7.72 -0.16
CA TYR A 216 -14.42 7.61 -1.46
C TYR A 216 -14.19 8.85 -2.35
N GLN A 217 -13.55 9.89 -1.82
CA GLN A 217 -13.06 11.05 -2.57
C GLN A 217 -11.56 11.28 -2.38
N MET A 218 -10.93 11.81 -3.42
CA MET A 218 -9.52 12.20 -3.50
C MET A 218 -9.40 13.54 -4.23
N ASN A 219 -8.85 14.55 -3.55
CA ASN A 219 -8.78 15.94 -4.01
C ASN A 219 -10.15 16.47 -4.48
N ASP A 220 -11.16 16.31 -3.61
CA ASP A 220 -12.55 16.73 -3.80
C ASP A 220 -13.30 16.10 -4.99
N LEU A 221 -12.67 15.16 -5.69
CA LEU A 221 -13.28 14.35 -6.75
C LEU A 221 -13.52 12.92 -6.24
N PHE A 222 -14.42 12.17 -6.89
CA PHE A 222 -14.48 10.73 -6.66
C PHE A 222 -13.14 10.08 -6.97
N LEU A 223 -12.83 9.00 -6.24
CA LEU A 223 -11.59 8.28 -6.45
C LEU A 223 -11.38 7.92 -7.93
N PRO A 224 -10.22 8.20 -8.52
CA PRO A 224 -9.87 7.61 -9.80
C PRO A 224 -9.75 6.07 -9.65
N PRO A 225 -10.10 5.26 -10.67
CA PRO A 225 -10.04 3.81 -10.55
C PRO A 225 -8.67 3.24 -10.17
N ASP A 226 -7.56 3.79 -10.68
CA ASP A 226 -6.20 3.38 -10.28
C ASP A 226 -5.91 3.63 -8.78
N HIS A 227 -6.68 4.51 -8.13
CA HIS A 227 -6.56 4.87 -6.71
C HIS A 227 -7.64 4.27 -5.81
N GLY A 228 -8.45 3.36 -6.33
CA GLY A 228 -9.32 2.51 -5.48
C GLY A 228 -10.81 2.80 -5.55
N TYR A 229 -11.32 3.42 -6.61
CA TYR A 229 -12.75 3.61 -6.81
C TYR A 229 -13.56 2.32 -6.58
N PRO A 230 -14.69 2.35 -5.85
CA PRO A 230 -15.35 3.53 -5.28
C PRO A 230 -14.93 3.86 -3.84
N VAL A 231 -14.27 2.93 -3.15
CA VAL A 231 -13.82 3.12 -1.76
C VAL A 231 -12.47 2.46 -1.52
N ARG A 232 -11.62 3.12 -0.74
CA ARG A 232 -10.35 2.58 -0.27
C ARG A 232 -10.17 2.83 1.22
N LEU A 233 -9.31 2.03 1.82
CA LEU A 233 -8.70 2.35 3.09
C LEU A 233 -7.56 3.37 2.90
N VAL A 234 -7.47 4.33 3.80
CA VAL A 234 -6.32 5.23 3.98
C VAL A 234 -5.93 5.21 5.44
N ILE A 235 -4.64 4.97 5.70
CA ILE A 235 -4.07 4.97 7.06
C ILE A 235 -2.95 6.02 7.09
N PRO A 236 -3.18 7.20 7.69
CA PRO A 236 -2.17 8.22 7.86
C PRO A 236 -0.89 7.69 8.53
N GLY A 237 0.27 8.13 8.05
CA GLY A 237 1.57 7.72 8.61
C GLY A 237 2.00 6.28 8.28
N HIS A 238 1.11 5.43 7.75
CA HIS A 238 1.47 4.09 7.30
C HIS A 238 2.00 4.08 5.86
N VAL A 239 2.73 3.01 5.56
CA VAL A 239 3.20 2.71 4.21
C VAL A 239 2.01 2.42 3.31
N GLY A 240 2.11 2.82 2.04
CA GLY A 240 0.99 2.75 1.09
C GLY A 240 0.43 1.35 0.89
N GLY A 241 1.24 0.30 1.13
CA GLY A 241 0.81 -1.10 1.07
C GLY A 241 -0.28 -1.46 2.09
N ARG A 242 -0.40 -0.74 3.20
CA ARG A 242 -1.47 -0.99 4.19
C ARG A 242 -2.80 -0.35 3.82
N SER A 243 -2.79 0.65 2.93
CA SER A 243 -3.99 1.37 2.48
C SER A 243 -4.66 0.63 1.31
N VAL A 244 -5.44 -0.41 1.63
CA VAL A 244 -6.11 -1.29 0.64
C VAL A 244 -7.04 -0.51 -0.29
N LYS A 245 -6.91 -0.74 -1.60
CA LYS A 245 -7.76 -0.14 -2.64
C LYS A 245 -8.91 -1.07 -3.01
N TRP A 246 -9.95 -0.53 -3.64
CA TRP A 246 -11.12 -1.29 -4.09
C TRP A 246 -11.70 -2.13 -2.94
N LEU A 247 -11.78 -1.53 -1.75
CA LEU A 247 -12.01 -2.24 -0.50
C LEU A 247 -13.36 -2.96 -0.56
N LYS A 248 -13.36 -4.27 -0.36
CA LYS A 248 -14.54 -5.13 -0.52
C LYS A 248 -15.03 -5.71 0.80
N LYS A 249 -14.11 -6.08 1.69
CA LYS A 249 -14.43 -6.74 2.95
C LYS A 249 -13.55 -6.23 4.09
N ILE A 250 -14.15 -6.05 5.25
CA ILE A 250 -13.51 -5.79 6.54
C ILE A 250 -13.94 -6.89 7.49
N TRP A 251 -13.00 -7.51 8.20
CA TRP A 251 -13.38 -8.45 9.26
C TRP A 251 -12.45 -8.39 10.46
N ILE A 252 -13.01 -8.66 11.63
CA ILE A 252 -12.28 -8.65 12.89
C ILE A 252 -12.00 -10.09 13.33
N SER A 253 -10.73 -10.37 13.63
CA SER A 253 -10.27 -11.69 14.09
C SER A 253 -9.29 -11.56 15.25
N ASP A 254 -9.13 -12.64 16.02
CA ASP A 254 -8.07 -12.81 17.04
C ASP A 254 -6.71 -13.22 16.43
N ARG A 255 -6.64 -13.32 15.09
CA ARG A 255 -5.45 -13.68 14.32
C ARG A 255 -5.08 -12.56 13.36
N GLU A 256 -3.78 -12.35 13.23
CA GLU A 256 -3.21 -11.49 12.18
C GLU A 256 -3.50 -12.12 10.80
N ASN A 257 -3.60 -11.28 9.77
CA ASN A 257 -3.83 -11.73 8.41
C ASN A 257 -2.68 -12.62 7.94
N SER A 258 -2.98 -13.77 7.34
CA SER A 258 -1.97 -14.71 6.85
C SER A 258 -1.93 -14.81 5.33
N SER A 259 -2.52 -13.85 4.61
CA SER A 259 -2.51 -13.82 3.14
C SER A 259 -1.10 -13.61 2.61
N HIS A 260 -0.92 -13.94 1.32
CA HIS A 260 0.39 -13.83 0.67
C HIS A 260 0.98 -12.43 0.79
N TYR A 261 0.23 -11.38 0.42
CA TYR A 261 0.74 -10.01 0.39
C TYR A 261 0.99 -9.42 1.78
N HIS A 262 0.36 -9.96 2.83
CA HIS A 262 0.63 -9.56 4.20
C HIS A 262 1.92 -10.20 4.75
N ILE A 263 2.17 -11.46 4.42
CA ILE A 263 3.33 -12.21 4.92
C ILE A 263 4.57 -11.98 4.06
N TRP A 264 4.46 -12.08 2.74
CA TRP A 264 5.59 -12.16 1.80
C TRP A 264 5.91 -10.87 1.05
N ASP A 265 5.15 -9.79 1.27
CA ASP A 265 5.41 -8.46 0.71
C ASP A 265 5.47 -7.41 1.84
N ASN A 266 5.96 -6.21 1.52
CA ASN A 266 6.03 -5.06 2.43
C ASN A 266 6.77 -5.38 3.76
N ARG A 267 7.95 -6.00 3.64
CA ARG A 267 8.84 -6.32 4.77
C ARG A 267 10.27 -5.85 4.53
N VAL A 268 10.95 -5.42 5.61
CA VAL A 268 12.40 -5.17 5.61
C VAL A 268 13.09 -6.33 6.31
N LEU A 269 13.79 -7.15 5.53
CA LEU A 269 14.56 -8.27 6.06
C LEU A 269 16.01 -7.85 6.33
N PRO A 270 16.71 -8.50 7.29
CA PRO A 270 18.14 -8.33 7.46
C PRO A 270 18.91 -8.64 6.18
N GLY A 271 19.95 -7.85 5.86
CA GLY A 271 20.69 -7.96 4.59
C GLY A 271 21.44 -9.29 4.37
N PHE A 272 21.60 -10.11 5.41
CA PHE A 272 22.16 -11.47 5.30
C PHE A 272 21.15 -12.49 4.78
N VAL A 273 19.86 -12.17 4.73
CA VAL A 273 18.82 -13.03 4.16
C VAL A 273 18.85 -12.89 2.65
N THR A 274 19.49 -13.84 1.97
CA THR A 274 19.69 -13.79 0.51
C THR A 274 18.99 -14.91 -0.24
N ASP A 275 18.63 -15.99 0.45
CA ASP A 275 17.89 -17.12 -0.07
C ASP A 275 16.45 -17.10 0.49
N MET A 276 15.49 -16.82 -0.38
CA MET A 276 14.07 -16.66 -0.02
C MET A 276 13.39 -18.00 0.30
N ASP A 277 13.97 -19.11 -0.14
CA ASP A 277 13.46 -20.45 0.13
C ASP A 277 13.99 -21.02 1.45
N SER A 278 14.96 -20.33 2.08
CA SER A 278 15.57 -20.74 3.33
C SER A 278 14.59 -20.67 4.51
N LYS A 279 14.82 -21.53 5.52
CA LYS A 279 14.08 -21.49 6.80
C LYS A 279 14.24 -20.15 7.52
N ILE A 280 15.38 -19.48 7.34
CA ILE A 280 15.63 -18.15 7.92
C ILE A 280 14.72 -17.12 7.24
N ALA A 281 14.60 -17.14 5.91
CA ALA A 281 13.68 -16.25 5.21
C ALA A 281 12.22 -16.47 5.67
N GLN A 282 11.78 -17.72 5.74
CA GLN A 282 10.44 -18.07 6.25
C GLN A 282 10.19 -17.51 7.66
N ALA A 283 11.16 -17.70 8.57
CA ALA A 283 11.06 -17.17 9.93
C ALA A 283 11.04 -15.64 9.96
N MET A 284 11.87 -14.97 9.15
CA MET A 284 11.95 -13.51 9.12
C MET A 284 10.70 -12.88 8.48
N PHE A 285 10.12 -13.51 7.46
CA PHE A 285 8.83 -13.07 6.89
C PHE A 285 7.65 -13.29 7.86
N ALA A 286 7.73 -14.26 8.76
CA ALA A 286 6.72 -14.42 9.80
C ALA A 286 6.94 -13.51 11.02
N HIS A 287 8.12 -12.89 11.15
CA HIS A 287 8.48 -12.11 12.33
C HIS A 287 7.82 -10.71 12.30
N PRO A 288 7.12 -10.27 13.36
CA PRO A 288 6.41 -8.99 13.36
C PRO A 288 7.34 -7.78 13.13
N ASP A 289 8.56 -7.80 13.68
CA ASP A 289 9.51 -6.68 13.53
C ASP A 289 10.01 -6.43 12.11
N THR A 290 9.79 -7.35 11.17
CA THR A 290 10.14 -7.13 9.76
C THR A 290 9.01 -6.48 8.97
N ALA A 291 7.79 -6.41 9.51
CA ALA A 291 6.64 -5.84 8.82
C ALA A 291 6.78 -4.33 8.65
N CYS A 292 6.57 -3.82 7.43
CA CYS A 292 6.47 -2.38 7.19
C CYS A 292 5.04 -1.94 7.54
N ASN A 293 4.90 -1.17 8.62
CA ASN A 293 3.64 -0.56 9.01
C ASN A 293 3.75 0.95 8.85
N GLU A 294 4.49 1.60 9.73
CA GLU A 294 4.73 3.04 9.70
C GLU A 294 5.79 3.43 8.67
N GLN A 295 5.64 4.62 8.07
CA GLN A 295 6.66 5.19 7.20
C GLN A 295 7.90 5.59 8.02
N ASN A 296 9.08 5.28 7.50
CA ASN A 296 10.33 5.80 8.04
C ASN A 296 10.61 7.21 7.50
N LEU A 297 11.40 7.97 8.26
CA LEU A 297 11.90 9.28 7.84
C LEU A 297 12.61 9.16 6.49
N ASN A 298 12.16 9.95 5.52
CA ASN A 298 12.78 10.04 4.21
C ASN A 298 12.87 11.51 3.77
N SER A 299 13.87 11.82 2.95
CA SER A 299 14.02 13.12 2.31
C SER A 299 14.68 12.98 0.94
N VAL A 300 14.31 13.87 0.03
CA VAL A 300 14.72 13.84 -1.37
C VAL A 300 15.03 15.26 -1.83
N ILE A 301 16.24 15.46 -2.35
CA ILE A 301 16.60 16.68 -3.07
C ILE A 301 15.99 16.61 -4.47
N VAL A 302 15.24 17.65 -4.83
CA VAL A 302 14.64 17.80 -6.17
C VAL A 302 15.37 18.84 -6.99
N LYS A 303 15.85 19.91 -6.34
CA LYS A 303 16.67 20.95 -6.96
C LYS A 303 18.03 21.02 -6.26
N PRO A 304 19.15 20.94 -7.00
CA PRO A 304 19.22 20.78 -8.45
C PRO A 304 18.72 19.42 -8.93
N ALA A 305 18.10 19.40 -10.11
CA ALA A 305 17.65 18.17 -10.74
C ALA A 305 18.84 17.33 -11.21
N HIS A 306 18.62 16.02 -11.43
CA HIS A 306 19.66 15.15 -11.92
C HIS A 306 20.20 15.63 -13.28
N GLY A 307 21.49 15.94 -13.34
CA GLY A 307 22.15 16.47 -14.55
C GLY A 307 21.95 17.96 -14.79
N GLU A 308 21.28 18.69 -13.89
CA GLU A 308 21.14 20.15 -13.97
C GLU A 308 22.52 20.83 -13.94
N ARG A 309 22.70 21.83 -14.82
CA ARG A 309 23.92 22.62 -14.91
C ARG A 309 23.68 24.01 -14.32
N ILE A 310 24.34 24.30 -13.20
CA ILE A 310 24.26 25.61 -12.54
C ILE A 310 25.35 26.53 -13.11
N HIS A 311 24.95 27.65 -13.70
CA HIS A 311 25.88 28.62 -14.28
C HIS A 311 26.51 29.52 -13.20
N PHE A 312 27.84 29.49 -13.08
CA PHE A 312 28.59 30.33 -12.13
C PHE A 312 28.48 31.85 -12.39
N GLY A 313 27.96 32.26 -13.54
CA GLY A 313 27.76 33.69 -13.85
C GLY A 313 26.83 34.40 -12.85
N GLU A 314 25.84 33.68 -12.31
CA GLU A 314 24.93 34.22 -11.31
C GLU A 314 25.60 34.29 -9.92
N ALA A 315 26.42 33.29 -9.58
CA ALA A 315 27.23 33.31 -8.35
C ALA A 315 28.20 34.50 -8.31
N ARG A 316 28.81 34.85 -9.46
CA ARG A 316 29.67 36.04 -9.59
C ARG A 316 28.93 37.36 -9.39
N LYS A 317 27.60 37.38 -9.56
CA LYS A 317 26.73 38.53 -9.26
C LYS A 317 26.22 38.51 -7.80
N GLY A 318 26.76 37.63 -6.95
CA GLY A 318 26.34 37.48 -5.56
C GLY A 318 25.01 36.75 -5.36
N ARG A 319 24.47 36.09 -6.41
CA ARG A 319 23.21 35.31 -6.29
C ARG A 319 23.50 33.88 -5.84
N SER A 320 22.71 33.38 -4.90
CA SER A 320 22.78 32.00 -4.41
C SER A 320 21.84 31.06 -5.18
N TYR A 321 22.18 29.78 -5.20
CA TYR A 321 21.30 28.71 -5.69
C TYR A 321 20.60 28.06 -4.49
N ARG A 322 19.28 27.95 -4.54
CA ARG A 322 18.49 27.33 -3.47
C ARG A 322 18.36 25.83 -3.75
N ILE A 323 18.89 25.01 -2.84
CA ILE A 323 18.62 23.57 -2.83
C ILE A 323 17.22 23.35 -2.28
N GLU A 324 16.41 22.58 -2.98
CA GLU A 324 15.00 22.34 -2.63
C GLU A 324 14.68 20.85 -2.71
N GLY A 325 13.70 20.43 -1.92
CA GLY A 325 13.31 19.03 -1.82
C GLY A 325 12.11 18.84 -0.92
N TYR A 326 11.73 17.58 -0.73
CA TYR A 326 10.65 17.21 0.19
C TYR A 326 11.13 16.17 1.21
N ALA A 327 10.41 16.06 2.31
CA ALA A 327 10.63 15.04 3.32
C ALA A 327 9.30 14.59 3.91
N TYR A 328 9.27 13.36 4.43
CA TYR A 328 8.11 12.79 5.10
C TYR A 328 8.56 11.82 6.19
N ASN A 329 7.68 11.57 7.16
CA ASN A 329 7.86 10.59 8.22
C ASN A 329 6.49 10.14 8.75
N SER A 330 6.45 9.05 9.51
CA SER A 330 5.30 8.70 10.34
C SER A 330 5.21 9.59 11.60
N CYS A 331 3.98 9.95 11.96
CA CYS A 331 3.47 10.30 13.30
C CYS A 331 4.24 11.33 14.16
N THR A 332 5.26 12.01 13.64
CA THR A 332 6.03 13.04 14.35
C THR A 332 6.42 14.19 13.42
N ASN A 333 6.32 15.42 13.92
CA ASN A 333 6.73 16.61 13.19
C ASN A 333 8.24 16.55 12.87
N LEU A 334 8.59 16.81 11.60
CA LEU A 334 9.97 17.02 11.19
C LEU A 334 10.52 18.29 11.87
N ARG A 335 11.46 18.12 12.80
CA ARG A 335 11.99 19.23 13.62
C ARG A 335 13.14 19.98 12.95
N HIS A 336 13.92 19.30 12.13
CA HIS A 336 15.09 19.87 11.48
C HIS A 336 15.27 19.30 10.07
N PHE A 337 15.57 20.19 9.12
CA PHE A 337 16.16 19.84 7.84
C PHE A 337 17.65 20.18 7.94
N LEU A 338 18.52 19.17 7.97
CA LEU A 338 19.95 19.40 7.87
C LEU A 338 20.25 19.77 6.42
N THR A 339 20.41 21.06 6.13
CA THR A 339 21.13 21.49 4.93
C THR A 339 22.55 20.92 5.02
N PRO A 340 23.06 20.24 3.98
CA PRO A 340 24.48 19.89 3.96
C PRO A 340 25.29 21.18 4.12
N ILE A 341 26.02 21.27 5.22
CA ILE A 341 27.01 22.31 5.44
C ILE A 341 28.12 22.00 4.44
N TYR A 342 28.03 22.58 3.24
CA TYR A 342 29.22 22.72 2.41
C TYR A 342 30.08 23.77 3.11
N THR A 343 31.06 23.30 3.90
CA THR A 343 32.17 24.14 4.34
C THR A 343 32.86 24.66 3.09
N SER A 344 32.88 25.98 2.96
CA SER A 344 33.52 26.78 1.91
C SER A 344 34.98 26.41 1.67
#